data_AF-X1N362-F1
#
_entry.id   AF-X1N362-F1
#
_cell.length_a   1.000
_cell.length_b   1.000
_cell.length_c   1.000
_cell.angle_alpha   90.00
_cell.angle_beta   90.00
_cell.angle_gamma   90.00
#
_symmetry.space_group_name_H-M   'P 1'
#
loop_
_entity.id
_entity.type
_entity.pdbx_description
1 polymer ?
#
loop_
_entity_poly.entity_id
_entity_poly.type
_entity_poly.pdbx_seq_one_letter_code
_entity_poly.pdbx_strand_id
1 'polypeptide(L)'
;WGLTGLLHDIDVELTQGDMHTHSKLGADLARELGASEAVVHAILCHNEAHGIPRETKLDEALFCVDPLTGLITAAALVRPDKKLAGLEAKSVIKKFKQKGFAAGANRQQIALCSEIGIEFDQFIELGLAAMKAIAADLGL
;
A
#
# COMPACT_ATOMS: atom_id res chain seq x y z
N TRP A 1 2.20 -3.02 12.46
CA TRP A 1 1.24 -2.14 11.77
C TRP A 1 1.93 -0.87 11.30
N GLY A 2 2.04 0.21 12.10
CA GLY A 2 2.72 1.44 11.63
C GLY A 2 4.16 1.22 11.15
N LEU A 3 4.98 0.51 11.93
CA LEU A 3 6.34 0.12 11.53
C LEU A 3 6.37 -0.76 10.27
N THR A 4 5.37 -1.65 10.12
CA THR A 4 5.24 -2.51 8.93
C THR A 4 5.06 -1.67 7.67
N GLY A 5 4.15 -0.69 7.70
CA GLY A 5 3.97 0.23 6.58
C GLY A 5 5.20 1.10 6.31
N LEU A 6 5.93 1.52 7.35
CA LEU A 6 7.17 2.30 7.18
C LEU A 6 8.29 1.48 6.52
N LEU A 7 8.40 0.19 6.84
CA LEU A 7 9.55 -0.65 6.49
C LEU A 7 9.31 -1.56 5.28
N HIS A 8 8.08 -1.71 4.77
CA HIS A 8 7.79 -2.72 3.75
C HIS A 8 8.65 -2.61 2.48
N ASP A 9 8.98 -1.38 2.08
CA ASP A 9 9.82 -1.07 0.92
C ASP A 9 11.28 -0.75 1.26
N ILE A 10 11.76 -1.09 2.47
CA ILE A 10 13.13 -0.73 2.92
C ILE A 10 14.24 -1.24 1.98
N ASP A 11 13.95 -2.26 1.17
CA ASP A 11 14.89 -2.87 0.23
C ASP A 11 14.69 -2.44 -1.24
N VAL A 12 13.70 -1.61 -1.57
CA VAL A 12 13.32 -1.34 -2.98
C VAL A 12 14.48 -0.71 -3.77
N GLU A 13 15.23 0.22 -3.16
CA GLU A 13 16.39 0.86 -3.79
C GLU A 13 17.58 -0.12 -3.92
N LEU A 14 17.78 -0.98 -2.92
CA LEU A 14 18.87 -1.97 -2.91
C LEU A 14 18.66 -3.07 -3.94
N THR A 15 17.40 -3.48 -4.13
CA THR A 15 16.96 -4.46 -5.13
C THR A 15 16.77 -3.84 -6.51
N GLN A 16 16.90 -2.51 -6.65
CA GLN A 16 16.66 -1.77 -7.89
C GLN A 16 15.25 -2.05 -8.47
N GLY A 17 14.28 -2.33 -7.60
CA GLY A 17 12.91 -2.70 -7.98
C GLY A 17 12.76 -4.10 -8.57
N ASP A 18 13.74 -5.01 -8.40
CA ASP A 18 13.59 -6.40 -8.82
C ASP A 18 12.62 -7.16 -7.90
N MET A 19 11.42 -7.40 -8.41
CA MET A 19 10.36 -8.11 -7.67
C MET A 19 10.70 -9.58 -7.33
N HIS A 20 11.73 -10.18 -7.95
CA HIS A 20 12.21 -11.51 -7.56
C HIS A 20 13.03 -11.51 -6.27
N THR A 21 13.50 -10.35 -5.82
CA THR A 21 14.31 -10.18 -4.60
C THR A 21 13.68 -9.24 -3.58
N HIS A 22 12.93 -8.23 -4.03
CA HIS A 22 12.18 -7.30 -3.18
C HIS A 22 11.23 -8.05 -2.24
N SER A 23 11.07 -7.53 -1.02
CA SER A 23 10.42 -8.10 0.17
C SER A 23 11.21 -9.18 0.91
N LYS A 24 12.01 -10.02 0.23
CA LYS A 24 12.87 -11.01 0.91
C LYS A 24 14.01 -10.31 1.64
N LEU A 25 14.73 -9.45 0.90
CA LEU A 25 15.77 -8.62 1.50
C LEU A 25 15.18 -7.66 2.55
N GLY A 26 14.02 -7.07 2.26
CA GLY A 26 13.33 -6.17 3.20
C GLY A 26 12.93 -6.85 4.50
N ALA A 27 12.44 -8.09 4.44
CA ALA A 27 12.13 -8.90 5.61
C ALA A 27 13.39 -9.24 6.41
N ASP A 28 14.49 -9.60 5.75
CA ASP A 28 15.76 -9.87 6.40
C ASP A 28 16.33 -8.63 7.11
N LEU A 29 16.32 -7.47 6.43
CA LEU A 29 16.74 -6.19 7.02
C LEU A 29 15.86 -5.80 8.22
N ALA A 30 14.53 -5.94 8.10
CA ALA A 30 13.62 -5.65 9.21
C ALA A 30 13.90 -6.56 10.41
N ARG A 31 14.21 -7.84 10.18
CA ARG A 31 14.58 -8.79 11.24
C ARG A 31 15.90 -8.39 11.91
N GLU A 32 16.91 -8.03 11.14
CA GLU A 32 18.21 -7.56 11.67
C GLU A 32 18.07 -6.29 12.51
N LEU A 33 17.13 -5.41 12.15
CA LEU A 33 16.78 -4.20 12.91
C LEU A 33 15.93 -4.48 14.16
N GLY A 34 15.59 -5.75 14.43
CA GLY A 34 14.84 -6.17 15.62
C GLY A 34 13.33 -6.05 15.49
N ALA A 35 12.78 -5.99 14.27
CA ALA A 35 11.35 -6.07 14.06
C ALA A 35 10.80 -7.45 14.51
N SER A 36 9.54 -7.49 14.95
CA SER A 36 8.91 -8.75 15.34
C SER A 36 8.63 -9.63 14.13
N GLU A 37 8.52 -10.94 14.33
CA GLU A 37 8.20 -11.89 13.24
C GLU A 37 6.89 -11.55 12.52
N ALA A 38 5.90 -10.98 13.22
CA ALA A 38 4.67 -10.50 12.57
C ALA A 38 4.92 -9.35 11.58
N VAL A 39 5.87 -8.45 11.87
CA VAL A 39 6.27 -7.38 10.94
C VAL A 39 7.05 -7.98 9.79
N VAL A 40 8.02 -8.83 10.08
CA VAL A 40 8.89 -9.47 9.10
C VAL A 40 8.08 -10.31 8.11
N HIS A 41 7.12 -11.10 8.60
CA HIS A 41 6.24 -11.90 7.77
C HIS A 41 5.37 -11.05 6.85
N ALA A 42 4.74 -9.99 7.39
CA ALA A 42 3.93 -9.08 6.58
C ALA A 42 4.76 -8.40 5.48
N ILE A 43 6.00 -7.99 5.79
CA ILE A 43 6.94 -7.47 4.78
C ILE A 43 7.26 -8.57 3.77
N LEU A 44 7.52 -9.81 4.16
CA LEU A 44 7.84 -10.87 3.20
C LEU A 44 6.68 -11.17 2.23
N CYS A 45 5.45 -11.27 2.73
CA CYS A 45 4.31 -11.70 1.94
C CYS A 45 3.58 -10.58 1.20
N HIS A 46 3.94 -9.31 1.39
CA HIS A 46 3.31 -8.22 0.64
C HIS A 46 3.63 -8.28 -0.86
N ASN A 47 4.75 -8.89 -1.23
CA ASN A 47 5.09 -9.19 -2.62
C ASN A 47 4.54 -10.56 -3.05
N GLU A 48 3.47 -10.53 -3.83
CA GLU A 48 2.80 -11.72 -4.37
C GLU A 48 3.72 -12.62 -5.22
N ALA A 49 4.80 -12.07 -5.80
CA ALA A 49 5.70 -12.83 -6.68
C ALA A 49 6.39 -14.02 -5.99
N HIS A 50 6.48 -14.02 -4.67
CA HIS A 50 7.08 -15.12 -3.91
C HIS A 50 6.08 -16.24 -3.57
N GLY A 51 4.78 -16.01 -3.74
CA GLY A 51 3.74 -16.99 -3.42
C GLY A 51 3.67 -17.36 -1.94
N ILE A 52 4.14 -16.48 -1.04
CA ILE A 52 4.05 -16.69 0.41
C ILE A 52 2.61 -16.37 0.86
N PRO A 53 1.93 -17.29 1.56
CA PRO A 53 0.56 -17.06 2.01
C PRO A 53 0.50 -15.93 3.05
N ARG A 54 -0.60 -15.17 3.03
CA ARG A 54 -0.95 -14.19 4.06
C ARG A 54 -1.68 -14.93 5.17
N GLU A 55 -1.27 -14.77 6.41
CA GLU A 55 -1.77 -15.56 7.55
C GLU A 55 -2.51 -14.70 8.57
N THR A 56 -2.20 -13.41 8.62
CA THR A 56 -2.71 -12.48 9.62
C THR A 56 -3.45 -11.31 9.01
N LYS A 57 -4.27 -10.63 9.81
CA LYS A 57 -4.88 -9.36 9.39
C LYS A 57 -3.85 -8.28 9.05
N LEU A 58 -2.64 -8.35 9.62
CA LEU A 58 -1.58 -7.39 9.32
C LEU A 58 -1.03 -7.64 7.90
N ASP A 59 -0.82 -8.90 7.54
CA ASP A 59 -0.37 -9.30 6.21
C ASP A 59 -1.36 -8.82 5.15
N GLU A 60 -2.63 -9.15 5.34
CA GLU A 60 -3.71 -8.78 4.42
C GLU A 60 -3.89 -7.26 4.35
N ALA A 61 -3.81 -6.56 5.49
CA ALA A 61 -3.91 -5.11 5.53
C ALA A 61 -2.77 -4.41 4.78
N LEU A 62 -1.52 -4.87 4.94
CA LEU A 62 -0.39 -4.31 4.19
C LEU A 62 -0.57 -4.57 2.69
N PHE A 63 -0.92 -5.80 2.33
CA PHE A 63 -1.11 -6.23 0.94
C PHE A 63 -2.17 -5.43 0.20
N CYS A 64 -3.29 -5.11 0.84
CA CYS A 64 -4.34 -4.32 0.19
C CYS A 64 -4.09 -2.80 0.21
N VAL A 65 -3.42 -2.28 1.24
CA VAL A 65 -3.23 -0.82 1.40
C VAL A 65 -2.09 -0.28 0.55
N ASP A 66 -1.03 -1.05 0.32
CA ASP A 66 0.11 -0.62 -0.50
C ASP A 66 -0.34 -0.09 -1.89
N PRO A 67 -0.99 -0.90 -2.76
CA PRO A 67 -1.49 -0.42 -4.05
C PRO A 67 -2.57 0.66 -3.93
N LEU A 68 -3.31 0.74 -2.83
CA LEU A 68 -4.28 1.81 -2.58
C LEU A 68 -3.57 3.16 -2.45
N THR A 69 -2.47 3.24 -1.71
CA THR A 69 -1.72 4.49 -1.54
C THR A 69 -1.22 5.03 -2.88
N GLY A 70 -0.69 4.16 -3.75
CA GLY A 70 -0.28 4.52 -5.10
C GLY A 70 -1.44 5.05 -5.96
N LEU A 71 -2.63 4.45 -5.84
CA LEU A 71 -3.83 4.93 -6.53
C LEU A 71 -4.26 6.33 -6.04
N ILE A 72 -4.25 6.57 -4.73
CA ILE A 72 -4.63 7.87 -4.14
C ILE A 72 -3.62 8.95 -4.54
N THR A 73 -2.32 8.66 -4.44
CA THR A 73 -1.24 9.56 -4.86
C THR A 73 -1.40 9.94 -6.33
N ALA A 74 -1.59 8.96 -7.22
CA ALA A 74 -1.82 9.23 -8.64
C ALA A 74 -3.08 10.10 -8.85
N ALA A 75 -4.16 9.84 -8.10
CA ALA A 75 -5.39 10.62 -8.17
C ALA A 75 -5.20 12.08 -7.73
N ALA A 76 -4.33 12.33 -6.75
CA ALA A 76 -3.94 13.68 -6.35
C ALA A 76 -3.10 14.37 -7.43
N LEU A 77 -2.08 13.68 -7.96
CA LEU A 77 -1.10 14.24 -8.90
C LEU A 77 -1.69 14.67 -10.25
N VAL A 78 -2.81 14.09 -10.67
CA VAL A 78 -3.49 14.50 -11.92
C VAL A 78 -4.44 15.68 -11.76
N ARG A 79 -4.64 16.18 -10.53
CA ARG A 79 -5.42 17.40 -10.29
C ARG A 79 -4.57 18.65 -10.57
N PRO A 80 -5.19 19.78 -10.95
CA PRO A 80 -4.45 21.03 -11.17
C PRO A 80 -3.69 21.52 -9.94
N ASP A 81 -4.26 21.34 -8.75
CA ASP A 81 -3.65 21.71 -7.47
C ASP A 81 -2.61 20.70 -6.97
N LYS A 82 -2.58 19.48 -7.54
CA LYS A 82 -1.77 18.33 -7.11
C LYS A 82 -1.94 18.00 -5.63
N LYS A 83 -3.09 18.33 -5.05
CA LYS A 83 -3.33 18.25 -3.60
C LYS A 83 -4.37 17.21 -3.21
N LEU A 84 -4.18 16.60 -2.04
CA LEU A 84 -5.13 15.72 -1.37
C LEU A 84 -6.31 16.49 -0.78
N ALA A 85 -6.13 17.75 -0.33
CA ALA A 85 -7.15 18.51 0.40
C ALA A 85 -8.53 18.49 -0.28
N GLY A 86 -8.58 18.70 -1.60
CA GLY A 86 -9.81 18.68 -2.40
C GLY A 86 -10.15 17.35 -3.08
N LEU A 87 -9.37 16.28 -2.84
CA LEU A 87 -9.66 14.95 -3.38
C LEU A 87 -10.73 14.26 -2.52
N GLU A 88 -11.71 13.63 -3.15
CA GLU A 88 -12.81 12.92 -2.48
C GLU A 88 -12.75 11.42 -2.80
N ALA A 89 -13.22 10.58 -1.87
CA ALA A 89 -13.22 9.11 -2.03
C ALA A 89 -13.96 8.67 -3.29
N LYS A 90 -15.09 9.31 -3.63
CA LYS A 90 -15.83 9.05 -4.88
C LYS A 90 -14.98 9.24 -6.14
N SER A 91 -14.05 10.20 -6.13
CA SER A 91 -13.11 10.42 -7.23
C SER A 91 -12.08 9.31 -7.31
N VAL A 92 -11.56 8.85 -6.16
CA VAL A 92 -10.64 7.70 -6.09
C VAL A 92 -11.34 6.42 -6.57
N ILE A 93 -12.59 6.17 -6.16
CA ILE A 93 -13.40 5.03 -6.63
C ILE A 93 -13.63 5.11 -8.14
N LYS A 94 -13.90 6.29 -8.70
CA LYS A 94 -14.01 6.47 -10.15
C LYS A 94 -12.70 6.14 -10.86
N LYS A 95 -11.56 6.53 -10.28
CA LYS A 95 -10.23 6.22 -10.80
C LYS A 95 -9.87 4.74 -10.68
N PHE A 96 -10.24 4.07 -9.60
CA PHE A 96 -10.11 2.63 -9.42
C PHE A 96 -10.74 1.84 -10.57
N LYS A 97 -11.94 2.26 -11.02
CA LYS A 97 -12.67 1.63 -12.14
C LYS A 97 -12.00 1.85 -13.51
N GLN A 98 -11.08 2.81 -13.63
CA GLN A 98 -10.34 3.11 -14.86
C GLN A 98 -9.07 2.27 -14.91
N LYS A 99 -9.12 1.08 -15.52
CA LYS A 99 -7.98 0.13 -15.55
C LYS A 99 -6.65 0.73 -16.03
N GLY A 100 -6.68 1.66 -16.99
CA GLY A 100 -5.47 2.32 -17.51
C GLY A 100 -4.92 3.44 -16.63
N PHE A 101 -5.69 3.93 -15.65
CA PHE A 101 -5.22 4.93 -14.70
C PHE A 101 -4.38 4.25 -13.63
N ALA A 102 -3.19 4.78 -13.33
CA ALA A 102 -2.28 4.25 -12.31
C ALA A 102 -2.11 2.72 -12.43
N ALA A 103 -1.77 2.23 -13.63
CA ALA A 103 -1.78 0.80 -13.97
C ALA A 103 -0.92 -0.10 -13.06
N GLY A 104 0.08 0.46 -12.38
CA GLY A 104 0.90 -0.27 -11.40
C GLY A 104 0.18 -0.57 -10.08
N ALA A 105 -0.86 0.17 -9.72
CA ALA A 105 -1.64 -0.14 -8.53
C ALA A 105 -2.58 -1.33 -8.84
N ASN A 106 -2.44 -2.45 -8.14
CA ASN A 106 -3.20 -3.66 -8.43
C ASN A 106 -4.63 -3.58 -7.86
N ARG A 107 -5.64 -3.74 -8.73
CA ARG A 107 -7.06 -3.52 -8.36
C ARG A 107 -7.63 -4.72 -7.61
N GLN A 108 -7.12 -5.91 -7.92
CA GLN A 108 -7.52 -7.14 -7.23
C GLN A 108 -7.05 -7.09 -5.79
N GLN A 109 -5.79 -6.70 -5.55
CA GLN A 109 -5.22 -6.57 -4.21
C GLN A 109 -5.98 -5.55 -3.35
N ILE A 110 -6.26 -4.36 -3.88
CA ILE A 110 -7.07 -3.34 -3.16
C ILE A 110 -8.47 -3.90 -2.79
N ALA A 111 -9.09 -4.69 -3.66
CA ALA A 111 -10.44 -5.24 -3.42
C ALA A 111 -10.47 -6.32 -2.33
N LEU A 112 -9.33 -6.90 -1.95
CA LEU A 112 -9.22 -7.87 -0.85
C LEU A 112 -9.41 -7.23 0.54
N CYS A 113 -9.61 -5.92 0.64
CA CYS A 113 -9.98 -5.26 1.90
C CYS A 113 -11.20 -5.90 2.60
N SER A 114 -12.08 -6.58 1.87
CA SER A 114 -13.17 -7.37 2.46
C SER A 114 -12.68 -8.55 3.32
N GLU A 115 -11.50 -9.11 3.04
CA GLU A 115 -10.87 -10.21 3.81
C GLU A 115 -10.44 -9.75 5.22
N ILE A 116 -10.17 -8.46 5.42
CA ILE A 116 -9.95 -7.86 6.75
C ILE A 116 -11.24 -7.34 7.40
N GLY A 117 -12.39 -7.54 6.76
CA GLY A 117 -13.71 -7.15 7.27
C GLY A 117 -14.04 -5.67 7.08
N ILE A 118 -13.47 -5.02 6.06
CA ILE A 118 -13.75 -3.62 5.72
C ILE A 118 -14.45 -3.55 4.37
N GLU A 119 -15.54 -2.82 4.30
CA GLU A 119 -16.24 -2.56 3.04
C GLU A 119 -15.38 -1.70 2.10
N PHE A 120 -15.44 -1.96 0.80
CA PHE A 120 -14.57 -1.32 -0.18
C PHE A 120 -14.62 0.22 -0.12
N ASP A 121 -15.82 0.82 -0.08
CA ASP A 121 -15.96 2.28 -0.03
C ASP A 121 -15.36 2.85 1.26
N GLN A 122 -15.56 2.16 2.40
CA GLN A 122 -14.97 2.54 3.69
C GLN A 122 -13.44 2.41 3.67
N PHE A 123 -12.90 1.40 2.99
CA PHE A 123 -11.45 1.21 2.85
C PHE A 123 -10.80 2.37 2.08
N ILE A 124 -11.42 2.80 0.97
CA ILE A 124 -10.96 3.97 0.21
C ILE A 124 -11.04 5.25 1.04
N GLU A 125 -12.13 5.46 1.77
CA GLU A 125 -12.30 6.63 2.65
C GLU A 125 -11.25 6.66 3.75
N LEU A 126 -10.99 5.52 4.40
CA LEU A 126 -10.01 5.39 5.47
C LEU A 126 -8.60 5.71 4.98
N GLY A 127 -8.18 5.12 3.85
CA GLY A 127 -6.86 5.37 3.26
C GLY A 127 -6.68 6.84 2.86
N LEU A 128 -7.70 7.43 2.21
CA LEU A 128 -7.67 8.84 1.82
C LEU A 128 -7.61 9.77 3.04
N ALA A 129 -8.38 9.50 4.08
CA ALA A 129 -8.37 10.29 5.32
C ALA A 129 -7.00 10.22 6.02
N ALA A 130 -6.41 9.02 6.10
CA ALA A 130 -5.07 8.82 6.67
C ALA A 130 -4.01 9.62 5.90
N MET A 131 -3.99 9.55 4.57
CA MET A 131 -3.03 10.32 3.76
C MET A 131 -3.27 11.83 3.86
N LYS A 132 -4.52 12.29 3.94
CA LYS A 132 -4.84 13.71 4.16
C LYS A 132 -4.28 14.25 5.47
N ALA A 133 -4.28 13.44 6.53
CA ALA A 133 -3.78 13.85 7.85
C ALA A 133 -2.27 14.18 7.84
N ILE A 134 -1.52 13.63 6.87
CA ILE A 134 -0.07 13.83 6.70
C ILE A 134 0.27 14.41 5.32
N ALA A 135 -0.68 15.08 4.65
CA ALA A 135 -0.51 15.53 3.27
C ALA A 135 0.74 16.42 3.06
N ALA A 136 1.04 17.27 4.05
CA ALA A 136 2.22 18.12 4.03
C ALA A 136 3.54 17.30 3.99
N ASP A 137 3.63 16.21 4.76
CA ASP A 137 4.81 15.34 4.79
C ASP A 137 4.95 14.54 3.49
N LEU A 138 3.83 14.24 2.83
CA LEU A 138 3.79 13.57 1.53
C LEU A 138 4.09 14.52 0.34
N GLY A 139 4.13 15.84 0.58
CA GLY A 139 4.24 16.84 -0.49
C GLY A 139 3.00 16.90 -1.40
N LEU A 140 1.84 16.49 -0.88
CA LEU A 140 0.54 16.45 -1.56
C LEU A 140 -0.51 17.30 -0.82
#